data_AF-A0A800FJ14-F1
#
_entry.id   AF-A0A800FJ14-F1
#
_cell.length_a   1.000
_cell.length_b   1.000
_cell.length_c   1.000
_cell.angle_alpha   90.00
_cell.angle_beta   90.00
_cell.angle_gamma   90.00
#
_symmetry.space_group_name_H-M   'P 1'
#
loop_
_entity.id
_entity.type
_entity.pdbx_description
1 polymer ?
#
loop_
_entity_poly.entity_id
_entity_poly.type
_entity_poly.pdbx_seq_one_letter_code
_entity_poly.pdbx_strand_id
1 'polypeptide(L)' 'MNLYRIVNIVYRTLWLILIILIFTFNRSSNSSVYILGLLVILTIVAVVRAINSRNDWRPIAEKHYLENMTDETSKDD' A
#
# COMPACT_ATOMS: atom_id res chain seq x y z
N MET A 1 1.03 -19.46 8.12
CA MET A 1 1.14 -18.06 8.62
C MET A 1 0.17 -17.21 7.82
N ASN A 2 -0.67 -16.39 8.48
CA ASN A 2 -1.74 -15.65 7.82
C ASN A 2 -1.16 -14.66 6.78
N LEU A 3 -1.62 -14.74 5.53
CA LEU A 3 -1.13 -13.94 4.40
C LEU A 3 -1.21 -12.43 4.70
N TYR A 4 -2.30 -11.98 5.32
CA TYR A 4 -2.47 -10.59 5.74
C TYR A 4 -1.38 -10.13 6.73
N ARG A 5 -0.95 -11.03 7.63
CA ARG A 5 0.09 -10.73 8.62
C ARG A 5 1.47 -10.58 7.95
N ILE A 6 1.76 -11.43 6.96
CA ILE A 6 3.01 -11.38 6.18
C ILE A 6 3.09 -10.07 5.40
N VAL A 7 2.01 -9.74 4.70
CA VAL A 7 1.89 -8.52 3.90
C VAL A 7 2.11 -7.27 4.78
N ASN A 8 1.49 -7.22 5.95
CA ASN A 8 1.67 -6.11 6.88
C ASN A 8 3.12 -6.00 7.43
N ILE A 9 3.77 -7.14 7.70
CA ILE A 9 5.18 -7.17 8.12
C ILE A 9 6.11 -6.65 7.02
N VAL A 10 5.91 -7.12 5.79
CA VAL A 10 6.69 -6.66 4.62
C VAL A 10 6.57 -5.14 4.49
N TYR A 11 5.34 -4.63 4.57
CA TYR A 11 5.07 -3.20 4.51
C TYR A 11 5.74 -2.36 5.58
N ARG A 12 5.72 -2.81 6.83
CA ARG A 12 6.39 -2.11 7.92
C ARG A 12 7.91 -2.11 7.73
N THR A 13 8.45 -3.20 7.19
CA THR A 13 9.87 -3.36 6.90
C THR A 13 10.33 -2.49 5.73
N LEU A 14 9.51 -2.34 4.69
CA LEU A 14 9.81 -1.46 3.54
C LEU A 14 9.98 0.01 3.94
N TRP A 15 9.19 0.49 4.91
CA TRP A 15 9.36 1.84 5.45
C TRP A 15 10.71 2.04 6.15
N LEU A 16 11.15 1.05 6.93
CA LEU A 16 12.47 1.10 7.58
C LEU A 16 13.60 1.06 6.55
N ILE A 17 13.48 0.22 5.53
CA ILE A 17 14.44 0.15 4.42
C ILE A 17 14.55 1.50 3.72
N LEU A 18 13.42 2.17 3.46
CA LEU A 18 13.40 3.48 2.81
C LEU A 18 14.11 4.54 3.66
N ILE A 19 13.91 4.56 4.98
CA ILE A 19 14.61 5.48 5.89
C ILE A 19 16.11 5.23 5.85
N ILE A 20 16.56 3.97 5.95
CA ILE A 20 17.98 3.60 5.86
C ILE A 20 18.56 4.06 4.52
N LEU A 21 17.79 3.91 3.44
CA LEU A 21 18.20 4.30 2.10
C LEU A 21 18.45 5.81 1.99
N ILE A 22 17.58 6.63 2.59
CA ILE A 22 17.76 8.09 2.62
C ILE A 22 19.05 8.47 3.34
N PHE A 23 19.32 7.88 4.52
CA PHE A 23 20.54 8.18 5.28
C PHE A 23 21.82 7.66 4.63
N THR A 24 21.73 6.52 3.95
CA THR A 24 22.89 5.87 3.30
C THR A 24 23.13 6.39 1.88
N PHE A 25 22.23 7.22 1.35
CA PHE A 25 22.34 7.74 -0.01
C PHE A 25 23.52 8.71 -0.13
N ASN A 26 24.62 8.20 -0.67
CA ASN A 26 25.80 8.99 -1.03
C ASN A 26 25.93 9.07 -2.55
N ARG A 27 25.73 10.27 -3.10
CA ARG A 27 25.73 10.56 -4.54
C ARG A 27 27.09 10.32 -5.23
N SER A 28 28.19 10.42 -4.50
CA SER A 28 29.55 10.30 -5.08
C SER A 28 30.04 8.85 -5.20
N SER A 29 29.27 7.89 -4.68
CA SER A 29 29.67 6.49 -4.60
C SER A 29 29.04 5.66 -5.72
N ASN A 30 29.75 4.64 -6.19
CA ASN A 30 29.20 3.59 -7.06
C ASN A 30 27.96 2.90 -6.44
N SER A 31 27.80 2.98 -5.11
CA SER A 31 26.61 2.50 -4.40
C SER A 31 25.32 3.22 -4.80
N SER A 32 25.40 4.44 -5.36
CA SER A 32 24.23 5.23 -5.79
C SER A 32 23.40 4.53 -6.87
N VAL A 33 24.03 3.83 -7.82
CA VAL A 33 23.33 3.09 -8.89
C VAL A 33 22.52 1.93 -8.31
N TYR A 34 23.09 1.19 -7.36
CA TYR A 34 22.40 0.10 -6.68
C TYR A 34 21.22 0.60 -5.83
N ILE A 35 21.40 1.73 -5.15
CA ILE A 35 20.34 2.39 -4.37
C ILE A 35 19.19 2.82 -5.30
N LEU A 36 19.51 3.36 -6.48
CA LEU A 36 18.52 3.79 -7.46
C LEU A 36 17.73 2.61 -8.05
N GLY A 37 18.41 1.49 -8.36
CA GLY A 37 17.75 0.26 -8.77
C GLY A 37 16.84 -0.32 -7.69
N LEU A 38 17.29 -0.33 -6.42
CA LEU A 38 16.46 -0.74 -5.28
C LEU A 38 15.23 0.17 -5.12
N LEU A 39 15.40 1.48 -5.31
CA LEU A 39 14.29 2.45 -5.23
C LEU A 39 13.19 2.15 -6.26
N VAL A 40 13.56 1.78 -7.49
CA VAL A 40 12.61 1.40 -8.54
C VAL A 40 11.81 0.15 -8.15
N ILE A 41 12.46 -0.83 -7.54
CA ILE A 41 11.78 -2.03 -7.05
C ILE A 41 10.81 -1.67 -5.92
N LEU A 42 11.25 -0.81 -4.99
CA LEU A 42 10.41 -0.34 -3.89
C LEU A 42 9.18 0.43 -4.38
N THR A 43 9.29 1.25 -5.43
CA THR A 43 8.14 1.96 -6.01
C THR A 43 7.17 1.02 -6.69
N ILE A 44 7.63 0.00 -7.42
CA ILE A 44 6.73 -1.02 -8.01
C ILE A 44 5.93 -1.71 -6.90
N VAL A 45 6.59 -2.13 -5.82
CA VAL A 45 5.93 -2.76 -4.67
C VAL A 45 4.92 -1.80 -4.01
N ALA A 46 5.24 -0.52 -3.91
CA ALA A 46 4.35 0.50 -3.37
C ALA A 46 3.10 0.72 -4.26
N VAL A 47 3.25 0.70 -5.59
CA VAL A 47 2.12 0.81 -6.53
C VAL A 47 1.20 -0.40 -6.41
N VAL A 48 1.76 -1.62 -6.41
CA VAL A 48 0.96 -2.85 -6.23
C VAL A 48 0.20 -2.82 -4.90
N ARG A 49 0.84 -2.34 -3.83
CA ARG A 49 0.16 -2.12 -2.54
C ARG A 49 -0.99 -1.15 -2.67
N ALA A 50 -0.80 0.00 -3.32
CA ALA A 50 -1.84 1.01 -3.45
C ALA A 50 -3.05 0.45 -4.21
N ILE A 51 -2.81 -0.34 -5.26
CA ILE A 51 -3.87 -1.04 -6.01
C ILE A 51 -4.60 -2.05 -5.12
N ASN A 52 -3.87 -2.90 -4.39
CA ASN A 52 -4.49 -3.87 -3.48
C ASN A 52 -5.30 -3.20 -2.38
N SER A 53 -4.76 -2.14 -1.77
CA SER A 53 -5.49 -1.35 -0.75
C SER A 53 -6.76 -0.76 -1.33
N ARG A 54 -6.73 -0.23 -2.56
CA ARG A 54 -7.95 0.27 -3.22
C ARG A 54 -8.96 -0.86 -3.45
N ASN A 55 -8.49 -2.03 -3.86
CA ASN A 55 -9.35 -3.18 -4.12
C ASN A 55 -10.02 -3.69 -2.84
N ASP A 56 -9.33 -3.65 -1.71
CA ASP A 56 -9.89 -4.01 -0.39
C ASP A 56 -11.00 -3.04 0.03
N TRP A 57 -10.89 -1.75 -0.32
CA TRP A 57 -11.88 -0.73 0.01
C TRP A 57 -13.13 -0.75 -0.88
N ARG A 58 -13.02 -1.20 -2.14
CA ARG A 58 -14.14 -1.26 -3.09
C ARG A 58 -15.40 -1.96 -2.56
N PRO A 59 -15.34 -3.23 -2.08
CA PRO A 59 -16.53 -3.93 -1.62
C PRO A 59 -17.12 -3.34 -0.34
N ILE A 60 -16.29 -2.68 0.49
CA ILE A 60 -16.75 -2.00 1.70
C ILE A 60 -17.58 -0.78 1.33
N ALA A 61 -17.09 0.03 0.38
CA ALA A 61 -17.81 1.20 -0.12
C ALA A 61 -19.14 0.81 -0.80
N GLU A 62 -19.14 -0.26 -1.58
CA GLU A 62 -20.34 -0.76 -2.26
C GLU A 62 -21.42 -1.24 -1.27
N LYS A 63 -21.03 -1.97 -0.22
CA LYS A 63 -21.95 -2.38 0.85
C LYS A 63 -22.58 -1.18 1.56
N HIS A 64 -21.77 -0.19 1.94
CA HIS A 64 -22.27 1.03 2.58
C HIS A 64 -23.21 1.82 1.67
N TYR A 65 -22.93 1.88 0.36
CA TYR A 65 -23.81 2.55 -0.60
C TYR A 65 -25.18 1.86 -0.72
N LEU A 66 -25.20 0.53 -0.81
CA LEU A 66 -26.44 -0.25 -0.90
C LEU A 66 -27.28 -0.17 0.37
N GLU A 67 -26.65 -0.26 1.55
CA GLU A 67 -27.30 -0.14 2.86
C GLU A 67 -28.04 1.21 3.00
N ASN A 68 -27.38 2.30 2.64
CA ASN A 68 -27.99 3.63 2.69
C ASN A 68 -29.19 3.76 1.74
N MET A 69 -29.11 3.19 0.52
CA MET A 69 -30.25 3.23 -0.41
C MET A 69 -31.45 2.43 0.10
N THR A 70 -31.21 1.26 0.71
CA THR A 70 -32.30 0.46 1.29
C THR A 70 -32.97 1.15 2.46
N ASP A 71 -32.19 1.82 3.32
CA ASP A 71 -32.71 2.57 4.46
C ASP A 71 -33.55 3.78 4.04
N GLU A 72 -33.16 4.47 2.97
CA GLU A 72 -33.96 5.56 2.38
C GLU A 72 -35.27 5.04 1.81
N THR A 73 -35.25 3.98 1.01
CA THR A 73 -36.49 3.40 0.45
C THR A 73 -37.44 2.84 1.51
N SER A 74 -36.93 2.40 2.66
CA SER A 74 -37.76 1.85 3.76
C SER A 74 -38.48 2.90 4.59
N LYS A 75 -38.07 4.19 4.51
CA LYS A 75 -38.71 5.29 5.24
C LYS A 75 -39.87 5.94 4.49
N ASP A 76 -39.96 5.65 3.20
CA ASP A 76 -40.95 6.24 2.30
C ASP A 76 -42.22 5.36 2.15
N ASP A 77 -42.21 4.14 2.70
CA ASP A 77 -43.33 3.18 2.79
C ASP A 77 -43.98 3.17 4.19
#